data_AF-A0A974WJE9-F1
#
_entry.id   AF-A0A974WJE9-F1
#
_cell.length_a   1.000
_cell.length_b   1.000
_cell.length_c   1.000
_cell.angle_alpha   90.00
_cell.angle_beta   90.00
_cell.angle_gamma   90.00
#
_symmetry.space_group_name_H-M   'P 1'
#
loop_
_entity.id
_entity.type
_entity.pdbx_description
1 polymer ?
#
loop_
_entity_poly.entity_id
_entity_poly.type
_entity_poly.pdbx_seq_one_letter_code
_entity_poly.pdbx_strand_id
1 'polypeptide(L)' 'MESIKDWENNVNKITSRIYNEFPELSKYITEIPFQETVSEESNIEAIKSYYFSLEELVSKYAKMH' A
#
# COMPACT_ATOMS: atom_id res chain seq x y z
N MET A 1 13.88 15.75 -2.54
CA MET A 1 12.42 15.81 -2.36
C MET A 1 11.87 14.48 -2.81
N GLU A 2 11.39 13.65 -1.89
CA GLU A 2 10.63 12.46 -2.28
C GLU A 2 9.30 12.93 -2.87
N SER A 3 9.06 12.61 -4.14
CA SER A 3 7.84 13.03 -4.85
C SER A 3 6.72 12.03 -4.61
N ILE A 4 5.49 12.42 -4.94
CA ILE A 4 4.32 11.52 -4.96
C ILE A 4 4.66 10.18 -5.63
N LYS A 5 5.39 10.23 -6.75
CA LYS A 5 5.88 9.06 -7.50
C LYS A 5 6.75 8.10 -6.68
N ASP A 6 7.58 8.59 -5.76
CA ASP A 6 8.40 7.73 -4.90
C ASP A 6 7.52 6.94 -3.93
N TRP A 7 6.50 7.59 -3.37
CA TRP A 7 5.52 6.96 -2.50
C TRP A 7 4.61 5.98 -3.24
N GLU A 8 4.15 6.32 -4.44
CA GLU A 8 3.41 5.39 -5.31
C GLU A 8 4.27 4.16 -5.66
N ASN A 9 5.56 4.35 -5.93
CA ASN A 9 6.47 3.25 -6.20
C ASN A 9 6.69 2.38 -4.96
N ASN A 10 6.76 2.98 -3.76
CA ASN A 10 6.85 2.25 -2.51
C ASN A 10 5.58 1.45 -2.21
N VAL A 11 4.40 2.02 -2.47
CA VAL A 11 3.11 1.30 -2.39
C VAL A 11 3.10 0.13 -3.38
N ASN A 12 3.50 0.34 -4.63
CA ASN A 12 3.57 -0.74 -5.62
C ASN A 12 4.56 -1.84 -5.23
N LYS A 13 5.70 -1.48 -4.63
CA LYS A 13 6.67 -2.45 -4.12
C LYS A 13 6.10 -3.27 -2.98
N ILE A 14 5.44 -2.65 -2.00
CA ILE A 14 4.86 -3.39 -0.88
C ILE A 14 3.68 -4.25 -1.35
N THR A 15 2.79 -3.76 -2.22
CA THR A 15 1.70 -4.58 -2.76
C THR A 15 2.21 -5.74 -3.62
N SER A 16 3.23 -5.52 -4.46
CA SER A 16 3.86 -6.60 -5.22
C SER A 16 4.58 -7.61 -4.33
N ARG A 17 5.19 -7.15 -3.23
CA ARG A 17 5.82 -8.02 -2.24
C ARG A 17 4.78 -8.86 -1.50
N ILE A 18 3.66 -8.24 -1.12
CA ILE A 18 2.50 -8.93 -0.54
C ILE A 18 1.93 -9.95 -1.52
N TYR A 19 1.83 -9.62 -2.81
CA TYR A 19 1.36 -10.55 -3.82
C TYR A 19 2.21 -11.81 -3.93
N ASN A 20 3.54 -11.69 -3.77
CA ASN A 20 4.47 -12.82 -3.85
C ASN A 20 4.61 -13.58 -2.53
N GLU A 21 4.73 -12.88 -1.39
CA GLU A 21 4.98 -13.51 -0.09
C GLU A 21 3.69 -13.90 0.64
N PHE A 22 2.60 -13.16 0.43
CA PHE A 22 1.31 -13.36 1.09
C PHE A 22 0.16 -13.26 0.07
N PRO A 23 0.05 -14.23 -0.86
CA PRO A 23 -1.00 -14.24 -1.89
C PRO A 23 -2.42 -14.25 -1.31
N GLU A 24 -2.59 -14.62 -0.03
CA GLU A 24 -3.85 -14.51 0.70
C GLU A 24 -4.19 -13.06 1.05
N LEU A 25 -3.22 -12.28 1.55
CA LEU A 25 -3.38 -10.84 1.80
C LEU A 25 -3.57 -10.05 0.50
N SER A 26 -2.94 -10.50 -0.59
CA SER A 26 -3.04 -9.83 -1.87
C SER A 26 -4.48 -9.77 -2.38
N LYS A 27 -5.30 -10.79 -2.11
CA LYS A 27 -6.74 -10.78 -2.41
C LYS A 27 -7.47 -9.61 -1.74
N TYR A 28 -7.16 -9.32 -0.48
CA TYR A 28 -7.76 -8.20 0.26
C TYR A 28 -7.29 -6.83 -0.26
N ILE A 29 -6.07 -6.75 -0.81
CA ILE A 29 -5.49 -5.49 -1.32
C ILE A 29 -6.00 -5.17 -2.72
N THR A 30 -6.17 -6.19 -3.56
CA THR A 30 -6.68 -6.02 -4.94
C THR A 30 -8.12 -5.48 -4.95
N GLU A 31 -8.86 -5.66 -3.86
CA GLU A 31 -10.19 -5.06 -3.66
C GLU A 31 -10.16 -3.58 -3.27
N ILE A 32 -8.99 -3.00 -2.96
CA ILE A 32 -8.87 -1.58 -2.64
C ILE A 32 -8.39 -0.83 -3.89
N PRO A 33 -9.28 -0.13 -4.62
CA PRO A 33 -8.87 0.66 -5.77
C PRO A 33 -8.07 1.86 -5.26
N PHE A 34 -6.76 1.87 -5.52
CA PHE A 34 -5.87 2.98 -5.20
C PHE A 34 -6.18 4.26 -5.99
N GLN A 35 -7.15 4.25 -6.91
CA GLN A 35 -7.01 5.04 -8.13
C GLN A 35 -7.97 6.18 -8.44
N GLU A 36 -8.99 6.55 -7.65
CA GLU A 36 -9.96 7.53 -8.22
C GLU A 36 -10.27 8.84 -7.50
N THR A 37 -9.85 9.11 -6.27
CA THR A 37 -10.35 10.36 -5.64
C THR A 37 -9.41 11.01 -4.63
N VAL A 38 -8.25 11.55 -5.01
CA VAL A 38 -7.64 12.59 -4.15
C VAL A 38 -6.90 13.64 -4.97
N SER A 39 -7.37 14.88 -4.82
CA SER A 39 -6.84 16.12 -5.41
C SER A 39 -5.35 16.32 -5.08
N GLU A 40 -4.61 16.92 -6.01
CA GLU A 40 -3.14 16.92 -6.12
C GLU A 40 -2.34 17.37 -4.87
N GLU A 41 -2.92 18.14 -3.94
CA GLU A 41 -2.23 18.62 -2.72
C GLU A 41 -2.34 17.68 -1.51
N SER A 42 -3.32 16.77 -1.47
CA SER A 42 -3.50 15.81 -0.36
C SER A 42 -2.97 14.40 -0.66
N ASN A 43 -2.34 14.21 -1.82
CA ASN A 43 -1.94 12.89 -2.33
C ASN A 43 -0.82 12.22 -1.51
N ILE A 44 0.24 12.92 -1.11
CA ILE A 44 1.34 12.26 -0.37
C ILE A 44 0.88 11.69 0.97
N GLU A 45 0.02 12.40 1.69
CA GLU A 45 -0.45 11.98 3.00
C GLU A 45 -1.42 10.80 2.87
N ALA A 46 -2.30 10.84 1.86
CA ALA A 46 -3.18 9.71 1.53
C ALA A 46 -2.38 8.45 1.13
N ILE A 47 -1.35 8.60 0.30
CA ILE A 47 -0.50 7.48 -0.14
C ILE A 47 0.32 6.94 1.02
N LYS A 48 0.86 7.80 1.89
CA LYS A 48 1.55 7.40 3.12
C LYS A 48 0.61 6.64 4.06
N SER A 49 -0.59 7.16 4.32
CA SER A 49 -1.58 6.49 5.17
C SER A 49 -1.98 5.13 4.60
N TYR A 50 -2.14 5.03 3.28
CA TYR A 50 -2.39 3.77 2.61
C TYR A 50 -1.21 2.79 2.75
N TYR A 51 0.02 3.27 2.52
CA TYR A 51 1.25 2.49 2.71
C TYR A 51 1.36 1.95 4.15
N PHE A 52 1.19 2.81 5.16
CA PHE A 52 1.25 2.40 6.56
C PHE A 52 0.15 1.42 6.93
N SER A 53 -1.06 1.57 6.38
CA SER A 53 -2.16 0.61 6.61
C SER A 53 -1.82 -0.77 6.04
N LEU A 54 -1.23 -0.81 4.84
CA LEU A 54 -0.76 -2.06 4.23
C LEU A 54 0.39 -2.68 5.03
N GLU A 55 1.37 -1.88 5.45
CA GLU A 55 2.50 -2.35 6.24
C GLU A 55 2.04 -2.91 7.59
N GLU A 56 1.07 -2.26 8.24
CA GLU A 56 0.50 -2.74 9.50
C GLU A 56 -0.29 -4.05 9.31
N LEU A 57 -1.06 -4.16 8.21
CA LEU A 57 -1.78 -5.38 7.86
C LEU A 57 -0.81 -6.56 7.67
N VAL A 58 0.25 -6.34 6.89
CA VAL A 58 1.30 -7.34 6.66
C VAL A 58 2.02 -7.69 7.95
N SER A 59 2.39 -6.69 8.75
CA SER A 59 3.09 -6.90 10.02
C SER A 59 2.24 -7.70 11.01
N LYS A 60 0.93 -7.45 11.07
CA LYS A 60 0.00 -8.24 11.89
C LYS A 60 -0.10 -9.67 11.38
N TYR A 61 -0.26 -9.86 10.07
CA TYR A 61 -0.38 -11.18 9.47
C TYR A 61 0.92 -11.98 9.63
N ALA A 62 2.08 -11.36 9.40
CA ALA A 62 3.41 -11.95 9.56
C ALA A 62 3.79 -12.21 11.03
N LYS A 63 3.09 -11.62 12.01
CA LYS A 63 3.22 -11.99 13.42
C LYS A 63 2.31 -13.16 13.80
N MET A 64 1.25 -13.39 13.04
CA MET A 64 0.23 -14.39 13.32
C MET A 64 0.53 -15.73 12.60
N HIS A 65 1.41 -15.70 11.60
CA HIS A 65 1.92 -16.84 10.82
C HIS A 65 3.44 -16.93 10.91
#